data_AF-A0A7Y2EAT2-F1
#
_entry.id   AF-A0A7Y2EAT2-F1
#
_cell.length_a   1.000
_cell.length_b   1.000
_cell.length_c   1.000
_cell.angle_alpha   90.00
_cell.angle_beta   90.00
_cell.angle_gamma   90.00
#
_symmetry.space_group_name_H-M   'P 1'
#
loop_
_entity.id
_entity.type
_entity.pdbx_description
1 polymer ?
#
loop_
_entity_poly.entity_id
_entity_poly.type
_entity_poly.pdbx_seq_one_letter_code
_entity_poly.pdbx_strand_id
1 'polypeptide(L)'
;MGIKGGTSRKTFLDIWMVEVDGRVFARSWSKSERSWFTTFLNEKVGQIRFGTIELDVRGEKLPSDSHLHQRINQAYLDKYTQPENVPYAQGISKPEYENFTMEFFAS
;
A
#
# COMPACT_ATOMS: atom_id res chain seq x y z
N MET A 1 9.78 1.20 -1.16
CA MET A 1 9.17 2.54 -1.33
C MET A 1 8.80 3.04 0.05
N GLY A 2 8.91 4.33 0.31
CA GLY A 2 8.62 4.88 1.64
C GLY A 2 7.15 5.27 1.80
N ILE A 3 6.59 5.10 3.00
CA ILE A 3 5.32 5.73 3.39
C ILE A 3 5.42 6.46 4.74
N LYS A 4 4.69 7.57 4.85
CA LYS A 4 4.30 8.22 6.11
C LYS A 4 2.78 8.39 6.09
N GLY A 5 2.10 7.85 7.09
CA GLY A 5 0.69 8.20 7.34
C GLY A 5 0.63 9.43 8.22
N GLY A 6 -0.29 10.35 7.91
CA GLY A 6 -0.47 11.60 8.63
C GLY A 6 0.70 12.58 8.40
N THR A 7 0.66 13.69 9.14
CA THR A 7 1.66 14.76 9.04
C THR A 7 2.68 14.75 10.17
N SER A 8 2.45 13.96 11.22
CA SER A 8 3.24 13.97 12.46
C SER A 8 4.46 13.04 12.45
N ARG A 9 4.47 12.02 11.58
CA ARG A 9 5.57 11.04 11.51
C ARG A 9 6.81 11.64 10.85
N LYS A 10 7.97 11.41 11.47
CA LYS A 10 9.26 11.95 10.98
C LYS A 10 9.95 11.05 9.97
N THR A 11 9.75 9.74 10.06
CA THR A 11 10.48 8.75 9.25
C THR A 11 9.54 7.98 8.33
N PHE A 12 10.06 7.63 7.15
CA PHE A 12 9.37 6.73 6.23
C PHE A 12 9.53 5.28 6.65
N LEU A 13 8.44 4.51 6.52
CA LEU A 13 8.47 3.06 6.59
C LEU A 13 8.63 2.50 5.18
N ASP A 14 9.48 1.51 5.01
CA ASP A 14 9.59 0.80 3.73
C ASP A 14 8.42 -0.17 3.57
N ILE A 15 7.60 0.09 2.55
CA ILE A 15 6.46 -0.73 2.18
C ILE A 15 6.57 -1.13 0.71
N TRP A 16 5.92 -2.25 0.40
CA TRP A 16 5.64 -2.66 -0.96
C TRP A 16 4.44 -1.89 -1.50
N MET A 17 4.59 -1.42 -2.73
CA MET A 17 3.53 -0.76 -3.50
C MET A 17 3.52 -1.34 -4.90
N VAL A 18 2.35 -1.32 -5.54
CA VAL A 18 2.14 -1.77 -6.92
C VAL A 18 1.37 -0.70 -7.67
N GLU A 19 1.58 -0.68 -8.98
CA GLU A 19 0.83 0.18 -9.89
C GLU A 19 -0.15 -0.70 -10.68
N VAL A 20 -1.41 -0.28 -10.78
CA VAL A 20 -2.43 -0.89 -11.62
C VAL A 20 -3.20 0.24 -12.29
N ASP A 21 -3.24 0.26 -13.63
CA ASP A 21 -3.89 1.32 -14.43
C ASP A 21 -3.42 2.75 -14.09
N GLY A 22 -2.12 2.94 -13.85
CA GLY A 22 -1.60 4.25 -13.46
C GLY A 22 -2.00 4.71 -12.05
N ARG A 23 -2.60 3.82 -11.24
CA ARG A 23 -2.99 4.08 -9.85
C ARG A 23 -2.07 3.30 -8.91
N VAL A 24 -1.73 3.90 -7.78
CA VAL A 24 -0.76 3.34 -6.83
C VAL A 24 -1.48 2.73 -5.63
N PHE A 25 -1.13 1.49 -5.30
CA PHE A 25 -1.72 0.75 -4.19
C PHE A 25 -0.67 0.17 -3.25
N ALA A 26 -1.02 0.06 -1.97
CA ALA A 26 -0.25 -0.70 -0.97
C ALA A 26 -1.19 -1.53 -0.09
N ARG A 27 -0.67 -2.63 0.46
CA ARG A 27 -1.39 -3.47 1.43
C ARG A 27 -0.69 -3.51 2.78
N SER A 28 -1.47 -3.42 3.84
CA SER A 28 -0.96 -3.56 5.19
C SER A 28 -0.82 -5.03 5.57
N TRP A 29 0.40 -5.46 5.87
CA TRP A 29 0.68 -6.84 6.29
C TRP A 29 0.27 -7.11 7.75
N SER A 30 0.69 -6.24 8.68
CA SER A 30 0.54 -6.49 10.12
C SER A 30 -0.88 -6.32 10.66
N LYS A 31 -1.80 -5.74 9.86
CA LYS A 31 -3.19 -5.44 10.24
C LYS A 31 -3.31 -4.68 11.58
N SER A 32 -2.24 -3.98 11.97
CA SER A 32 -2.12 -3.35 13.29
C SER A 32 -2.95 -2.07 13.40
N GLU A 33 -3.58 -1.89 14.55
CA GLU A 33 -4.32 -0.67 14.92
C GLU A 33 -3.45 0.59 14.91
N ARG A 34 -2.15 0.46 15.14
CA ARG A 34 -1.17 1.55 15.10
C ARG A 34 -0.22 1.38 13.93
N SER A 35 -0.75 1.51 12.71
CA SER A 35 0.00 1.34 11.46
C SER A 35 -0.08 2.60 10.59
N TRP A 36 0.67 2.64 9.49
CA TRP A 36 0.46 3.68 8.47
C TRP A 36 -0.96 3.61 7.90
N PHE A 37 -1.50 2.39 7.76
CA PHE A 37 -2.81 2.14 7.18
C PHE A 37 -3.92 2.77 8.01
N THR A 38 -3.93 2.53 9.32
CA THR A 38 -4.93 3.13 10.22
C THR A 38 -4.78 4.64 10.34
N THR A 39 -3.56 5.17 10.27
CA THR A 39 -3.36 6.62 10.19
C THR A 39 -4.00 7.21 8.93
N PHE A 40 -3.81 6.60 7.75
CA PHE A 40 -4.51 7.04 6.54
C PHE A 40 -6.04 6.88 6.63
N LEU A 41 -6.55 5.83 7.29
CA LEU A 41 -7.99 5.70 7.50
C LEU A 41 -8.57 6.89 8.27
N ASN A 42 -7.85 7.39 9.28
CA ASN A 42 -8.30 8.46 10.17
C ASN A 42 -8.03 9.86 9.61
N GLU A 43 -6.80 10.10 9.13
CA GLU A 43 -6.34 11.44 8.74
C GLU A 43 -6.44 11.69 7.23
N LYS A 44 -6.60 10.64 6.41
CA LYS A 44 -6.67 10.68 4.94
C LYS A 44 -5.44 11.21 4.21
N VAL A 45 -4.49 11.82 4.91
CA VAL A 45 -3.30 12.45 4.34
C VAL A 45 -2.01 11.74 4.74
N GLY A 46 -0.96 11.93 3.96
CA GLY A 46 0.38 11.46 4.25
C GLY A 46 1.33 11.67 3.08
N GLN A 47 2.43 10.93 3.06
CA GLN A 47 3.46 11.06 2.04
C GLN A 47 3.95 9.70 1.56
N ILE A 48 4.25 9.60 0.27
CA ILE A 48 4.96 8.45 -0.30
C ILE A 48 6.29 8.89 -0.89
N ARG A 49 7.28 7.98 -0.88
CA ARG A 49 8.63 8.23 -1.36
C ARG A 49 9.08 7.20 -2.39
N PHE A 50 9.52 7.70 -3.54
CA PHE A 50 10.11 6.94 -4.63
C PHE A 50 11.53 7.45 -4.88
N GLY A 51 12.53 6.70 -4.39
CA GLY A 51 13.91 7.16 -4.41
C GLY A 51 14.07 8.45 -3.60
N THR A 52 14.43 9.55 -4.27
CA THR A 52 14.60 10.89 -3.69
C THR A 52 13.36 11.77 -3.79
N ILE A 53 12.30 11.31 -4.47
CA ILE A 53 11.08 12.08 -4.66
C ILE A 53 10.12 11.76 -3.53
N GLU A 54 9.66 12.80 -2.82
CA GLU A 54 8.61 12.73 -1.81
C GLU A 54 7.36 13.45 -2.34
N LEU A 55 6.21 12.79 -2.25
CA LEU A 55 4.94 13.30 -2.73
C LEU A 55 3.90 13.29 -1.61
N ASP A 56 3.20 14.41 -1.44
CA ASP A 56 2.02 14.49 -0.61
C ASP A 56 0.87 13.74 -1.28
N VAL A 57 0.20 12.87 -0.52
CA VAL A 57 -0.87 12.05 -1.03
C VAL A 57 -2.07 12.01 -0.09
N ARG A 58 -3.23 11.83 -0.71
CA ARG A 58 -4.42 11.31 -0.03
C ARG A 58 -4.46 9.80 -0.14
N GLY A 59 -4.89 9.13 0.93
CA GLY A 59 -5.07 7.69 0.97
C GLY A 59 -6.53 7.32 1.19
N GLU A 60 -7.07 6.47 0.32
CA GLU A 60 -8.41 5.91 0.48
C GLU A 60 -8.38 4.39 0.49
N LYS A 61 -9.14 3.80 1.42
CA LYS A 61 -9.26 2.34 1.48
C LYS A 61 -10.06 1.87 0.27
N LEU A 62 -9.49 0.91 -0.45
CA LEU A 62 -10.18 0.28 -1.57
C LEU A 62 -11.35 -0.57 -1.03
N PRO A 63 -12.57 -0.43 -1.58
CA PRO A 63 -13.71 -1.28 -1.23
C PRO A 63 -13.39 -2.77 -1.39
N SER A 64 -13.90 -3.60 -0.49
CA SER A 64 -13.62 -5.04 -0.47
C SER A 64 -14.17 -5.79 -1.69
N ASP A 65 -15.23 -5.27 -2.30
CA ASP A 65 -15.88 -5.80 -3.50
C ASP A 65 -15.29 -5.26 -4.82
N SER A 66 -14.21 -4.49 -4.75
CA SER A 66 -13.55 -3.93 -5.93
C SER A 66 -12.94 -5.04 -6.80
N HIS A 67 -13.28 -5.02 -8.10
CA HIS A 67 -12.68 -5.90 -9.11
C HIS A 67 -11.16 -5.70 -9.27
N LEU A 68 -10.61 -4.57 -8.77
CA LEU A 68 -9.18 -4.29 -8.84
C LEU A 68 -8.34 -5.22 -7.95
N HIS A 69 -8.92 -5.86 -6.93
CA HIS A 69 -8.16 -6.74 -6.03
C HIS A 69 -7.42 -7.84 -6.78
N GLN A 70 -8.05 -8.47 -7.77
CA GLN A 70 -7.41 -9.53 -8.58
C GLN A 70 -6.21 -9.01 -9.36
N ARG A 71 -6.30 -7.79 -9.89
CA ARG A 71 -5.23 -7.15 -10.66
C ARG A 71 -4.09 -6.69 -9.75
N ILE A 72 -4.42 -6.21 -8.57
CA ILE A 72 -3.47 -5.86 -7.51
C ILE A 72 -2.73 -7.12 -7.03
N ASN A 73 -3.44 -8.24 -6.83
CA ASN A 73 -2.84 -9.54 -6.49
C ASN A 73 -1.80 -9.93 -7.56
N GLN A 74 -2.19 -9.88 -8.83
CA GLN A 74 -1.28 -10.19 -9.93
C GLN A 74 -0.07 -9.24 -9.96
N ALA A 75 -0.28 -7.93 -9.76
CA ALA A 75 0.81 -6.96 -9.74
C ALA A 75 1.81 -7.20 -8.60
N TYR A 76 1.38 -7.71 -7.44
CA TYR A 76 2.31 -8.11 -6.38
C TYR A 76 3.14 -9.33 -6.79
N LEU A 77 2.50 -10.35 -7.38
CA LEU A 77 3.16 -11.57 -7.83
C LEU A 77 4.17 -11.30 -8.95
N ASP A 78 3.85 -10.39 -9.87
CA ASP A 78 4.71 -10.04 -11.00
C ASP A 78 5.89 -9.14 -10.60
N LYS A 79 5.68 -8.24 -9.63
CA LYS A 79 6.70 -7.27 -9.21
C LYS A 79 7.72 -7.85 -8.24
N TYR A 80 7.29 -8.71 -7.31
CA TYR A 80 8.13 -9.20 -6.21
C TYR A 80 8.49 -10.68 -6.40
N THR A 81 9.25 -10.96 -7.46
CA THR A 81 9.59 -12.33 -7.93
C THR A 81 10.89 -12.89 -7.38
N GLN A 82 11.68 -12.10 -6.64
CA GLN A 82 12.91 -12.57 -6.01
C GLN A 82 12.58 -13.76 -5.07
N PRO A 83 13.37 -14.85 -5.07
CA PRO A 83 13.03 -16.09 -4.35
C PRO A 83 12.64 -15.89 -2.88
N GLU A 84 13.33 -15.00 -2.18
CA GLU A 84 13.07 -14.62 -0.78
C GLU A 84 11.74 -13.88 -0.57
N ASN A 85 11.23 -13.22 -1.60
CA ASN A 85 10.02 -12.40 -1.58
C ASN A 85 8.77 -13.18 -2.01
N VAL A 86 8.94 -14.28 -2.77
CA VAL A 86 7.82 -15.08 -3.31
C VAL A 86 6.79 -15.50 -2.25
N PRO A 87 7.19 -16.02 -1.07
CA PRO A 87 6.21 -16.40 -0.04
C PRO A 87 5.37 -15.21 0.46
N TYR A 88 5.99 -14.04 0.56
CA TYR A 88 5.32 -12.81 0.98
C TYR A 88 4.40 -12.24 -0.10
N ALA A 89 4.84 -12.28 -1.37
CA ALA A 89 4.02 -11.87 -2.52
C ALA A 89 2.77 -12.76 -2.66
N GLN A 90 2.93 -14.08 -2.47
CA GLN A 90 1.81 -15.02 -2.42
C GLN A 90 0.90 -14.76 -1.22
N GLY A 91 1.48 -14.52 -0.03
CA GLY A 91 0.73 -14.24 1.19
C GLY A 91 -0.12 -12.97 1.11
N ILE A 92 0.48 -11.87 0.66
CA ILE A 92 -0.19 -10.56 0.60
C ILE A 92 -1.26 -10.50 -0.50
N SER A 93 -1.23 -11.45 -1.44
CA SER A 93 -2.19 -11.61 -2.55
C SER A 93 -3.40 -12.48 -2.19
N LYS A 94 -3.51 -12.97 -0.95
CA LYS A 94 -4.66 -13.76 -0.50
C LYS A 94 -5.87 -12.87 -0.16
N PRO A 95 -7.11 -13.38 -0.25
CA PRO A 95 -8.33 -12.63 0.02
C PRO A 95 -8.36 -11.92 1.39
N GLU A 96 -7.76 -12.50 2.44
CA GLU A 96 -7.76 -11.89 3.77
C GLU A 96 -6.96 -10.57 3.88
N TYR A 97 -6.19 -10.21 2.84
CA TYR A 97 -5.43 -8.95 2.76
C TYR A 97 -6.10 -7.90 1.87
N GLU A 98 -7.12 -8.27 1.08
CA GLU A 98 -7.81 -7.35 0.18
C GLU A 98 -8.45 -6.18 0.95
N ASN A 99 -9.03 -6.46 2.11
CA ASN A 99 -9.61 -5.47 3.02
C ASN A 99 -8.59 -4.49 3.65
N PHE A 100 -7.29 -4.72 3.42
CA PHE A 100 -6.18 -3.89 3.89
C PHE A 100 -5.47 -3.18 2.75
N THR A 101 -6.16 -2.95 1.64
CA THR A 101 -5.66 -2.24 0.46
C THR A 101 -5.95 -0.74 0.57
N MET A 102 -4.92 0.06 0.37
CA MET A 102 -4.98 1.52 0.28
C MET A 102 -4.63 1.94 -1.13
N GLU A 103 -5.40 2.87 -1.69
CA GLU A 103 -5.08 3.60 -2.91
C GLU A 103 -4.53 4.99 -2.55
N PHE A 104 -3.54 5.46 -3.31
CA PHE A 104 -2.94 6.77 -3.13
C PHE A 104 -3.21 7.70 -4.31
N PHE A 105 -3.57 8.94 -3.99
CA PHE A 105 -3.84 10.02 -4.92
C PHE A 105 -2.84 11.14 -4.66
N ALA A 106 -2.13 11.60 -5.70
CA ALA A 106 -1.31 12.79 -5.59
C ALA A 106 -2.19 13.99 -5.20
N SER A 107 -1.69 14.82 -4.26
CA SER A 107 -2.35 16.06 -3.84
C SER A 107 -1.86 17.26 -4.63
#